data_AF-A0A183MJW9-F1
#
_entry.id   AF-A0A183MJW9-F1
#
_cell.length_a   1.000
_cell.length_b   1.000
_cell.length_c   1.000
_cell.angle_alpha   90.00
_cell.angle_beta   90.00
_cell.angle_gamma   90.00
#
_symmetry.space_group_name_H-M   'P 1'
#
loop_
_entity.id
_entity.type
_entity.pdbx_description
1 polymer ?
#
loop_
_entity_poly.entity_id
_entity_poly.type
_entity_poly.pdbx_seq_one_letter_code
_entity_poly.pdbx_strand_id
1 'polypeptide(L)'
;MELKTTVCQPISKSESSIPTSKQLVLLYGAETWRTTTTIIKELQVFINSCLRKILNIHWPDTINNSLLWERTNQLPAEEEIRKRRWKWIRHTLRKSSNCITRQALTWNPEDNQTPI
;
A
#
# COMPACT_ATOMS: atom_id res chain seq x y z
N MET A 1 16.59 19.42 -43.19
CA MET A 1 15.49 19.60 -42.21
C MET A 1 15.28 18.23 -41.58
N GLU A 2 16.04 17.93 -40.53
CA GLU A 2 16.09 16.61 -39.89
C GLU A 2 14.79 16.37 -39.11
N LEU A 3 14.00 15.39 -39.53
CA LEU A 3 12.80 14.96 -38.81
C LEU A 3 13.25 14.17 -37.57
N LYS A 4 13.34 14.86 -36.43
CA LYS A 4 13.54 14.20 -35.12
C LYS A 4 12.33 13.35 -34.81
N THR A 5 12.41 12.07 -35.13
CA THR A 5 11.42 11.06 -34.72
C THR A 5 11.49 10.95 -33.19
N THR A 6 10.48 11.49 -32.51
CA THR A 6 10.35 11.34 -31.06
C THR A 6 9.89 9.92 -30.77
N VAL A 7 10.79 9.11 -30.21
CA VAL A 7 10.50 7.78 -29.67
C VAL A 7 9.60 7.97 -28.45
N CYS A 8 8.33 7.61 -28.56
CA CYS A 8 7.42 7.54 -27.42
C CYS A 8 7.94 6.47 -26.43
N GLN A 9 8.34 6.90 -25.23
CA GLN A 9 8.67 5.98 -24.15
C GLN A 9 7.43 5.16 -23.75
N PRO A 10 7.58 3.87 -23.44
CA PRO A 10 6.45 3.05 -23.03
C PRO A 10 5.91 3.56 -21.69
N ILE A 11 4.61 3.84 -21.71
CA ILE A 11 3.76 4.19 -20.59
C ILE A 11 4.12 3.30 -19.39
N SER A 12 4.50 3.94 -18.29
CA SER A 12 4.77 3.26 -17.03
C SER A 12 3.56 2.41 -16.67
N LYS A 13 3.82 1.10 -16.54
CA LYS A 13 2.90 0.01 -16.23
C LYS A 13 1.82 0.50 -15.26
N SER A 14 0.60 0.66 -15.77
CA SER A 14 -0.58 0.76 -14.93
C SER A 14 -0.71 -0.57 -14.17
N GLU A 15 -0.54 -0.47 -12.86
CA GLU A 15 -0.70 -1.54 -11.89
C GLU A 15 -2.10 -2.16 -12.03
N SER A 16 -2.22 -3.23 -12.83
CA SER A 16 -3.43 -4.04 -12.94
C SER A 16 -3.30 -5.30 -12.10
N SER A 17 -2.83 -5.15 -10.86
CA SER A 17 -3.12 -6.15 -9.84
C SER A 17 -4.59 -6.00 -9.47
N ILE A 18 -5.49 -6.74 -10.11
CA ILE A 18 -6.94 -6.67 -9.83
C ILE A 18 -7.15 -6.96 -8.33
N PRO A 19 -7.40 -5.94 -7.49
CA PRO A 19 -7.66 -6.18 -6.09
C PRO A 19 -9.15 -6.45 -5.97
N THR A 20 -9.51 -7.60 -5.42
CA THR A 20 -10.93 -7.87 -5.14
C THR A 20 -11.46 -6.81 -4.17
N SER A 21 -12.74 -6.45 -4.27
CA SER A 21 -13.36 -5.41 -3.44
C SER A 21 -13.12 -5.60 -1.94
N LYS A 22 -13.04 -6.85 -1.48
CA LYS A 22 -12.74 -7.21 -0.08
C LYS A 22 -11.31 -6.85 0.35
N GLN A 23 -10.32 -7.04 -0.51
CA GLN A 23 -8.93 -6.64 -0.22
C GLN A 23 -8.79 -5.12 -0.10
N LEU A 24 -9.55 -4.36 -0.89
CA LEU A 24 -9.53 -2.89 -0.83
C LEU A 24 -10.06 -2.36 0.51
N VAL A 25 -11.14 -2.94 1.03
CA VAL A 25 -11.74 -2.51 2.31
C VAL A 25 -10.81 -2.76 3.49
N LEU A 26 -10.20 -3.94 3.57
CA LEU A 26 -9.26 -4.28 4.65
C LEU A 26 -8.00 -3.42 4.60
N LEU A 27 -7.49 -3.14 3.40
CA LEU A 27 -6.31 -2.32 3.20
C LEU A 27 -6.57 -0.86 3.57
N TYR A 28 -7.74 -0.32 3.23
CA TYR A 28 -8.15 1.03 3.61
C TYR A 28 -8.23 1.22 5.14
N GLY A 29 -8.78 0.23 5.86
CA GLY A 29 -8.78 0.25 7.33
C GLY A 29 -7.37 0.26 7.93
N ALA A 30 -6.44 -0.49 7.34
CA ALA A 30 -5.05 -0.56 7.77
C ALA A 30 -4.25 0.73 7.48
N GLU A 31 -4.66 1.54 6.50
CA GLU A 31 -4.04 2.83 6.21
C GLU A 31 -4.23 3.85 7.34
N THR A 32 -5.40 3.82 7.98
CA THR A 32 -5.82 4.84 8.97
C THR A 32 -5.54 4.42 10.41
N TRP A 33 -5.42 3.12 10.69
CA TRP A 33 -5.16 2.61 12.05
C TRP A 33 -3.67 2.43 12.36
N ARG A 34 -3.33 2.36 13.66
CA ARG A 34 -2.00 1.95 14.13
C ARG A 34 -1.76 0.50 13.71
N THR A 35 -0.94 0.29 12.70
CA THR A 35 -0.62 -1.06 12.20
C THR A 35 0.38 -1.73 13.13
N THR A 36 -0.10 -2.72 13.89
CA THR A 36 0.76 -3.65 14.61
C THR A 36 1.26 -4.72 13.64
N THR A 37 2.49 -5.22 13.84
CA THR A 37 3.09 -6.30 13.03
C THR A 37 2.19 -7.54 12.95
N THR A 38 1.41 -7.82 14.00
CA THR A 38 0.40 -8.89 14.04
C THR A 38 -0.72 -8.68 13.00
N ILE A 39 -1.30 -7.48 12.93
CA ILE A 39 -2.38 -7.15 11.99
C ILE A 39 -1.87 -7.24 10.55
N ILE A 40 -0.64 -6.78 10.30
CA ILE A 40 -0.01 -6.89 8.98
C ILE A 40 0.16 -8.36 8.57
N LYS A 41 0.60 -9.22 9.49
CA LYS A 41 0.74 -10.66 9.24
C LYS A 41 -0.60 -11.33 8.94
N GLU A 42 -1.66 -11.01 9.69
CA GLU A 42 -3.00 -11.54 9.44
C GLU A 42 -3.55 -11.11 8.06
N LEU A 43 -3.36 -9.84 7.69
CA LEU A 43 -3.73 -9.33 6.37
C LEU A 43 -2.95 -10.04 5.26
N GLN A 44 -1.66 -10.30 5.46
CA GLN A 44 -0.84 -11.04 4.49
C GLN A 44 -1.35 -12.48 4.29
N VAL A 45 -1.71 -13.18 5.37
CA VAL A 45 -2.27 -14.54 5.30
C VAL A 45 -3.62 -14.53 4.57
N PHE A 46 -4.46 -13.53 4.84
CA PHE A 46 -5.73 -13.35 4.14
C PHE A 46 -5.53 -13.11 2.64
N ILE A 47 -4.63 -12.18 2.26
CA ILE A 47 -4.31 -11.88 0.86
C ILE A 47 -3.78 -13.13 0.15
N ASN A 48 -2.82 -13.83 0.75
CA ASN A 48 -2.26 -15.06 0.19
C ASN A 48 -3.34 -16.14 0.00
N SER A 49 -4.28 -16.25 0.94
CA SER A 49 -5.41 -17.19 0.84
C SER A 49 -6.36 -16.83 -0.31
N CYS A 50 -6.64 -15.53 -0.52
CA CYS A 50 -7.40 -15.06 -1.67
C CYS A 50 -6.70 -15.34 -2.99
N LEU A 51 -5.39 -15.08 -3.08
CA LEU A 51 -4.61 -15.32 -4.29
C LEU A 51 -4.57 -16.80 -4.67
N ARG A 52 -4.40 -17.70 -3.70
CA ARG A 52 -4.45 -19.15 -3.93
C ARG A 52 -5.80 -19.61 -4.47
N LYS A 53 -6.91 -19.04 -3.97
CA LYS A 53 -8.27 -19.31 -4.48
C LYS A 53 -8.47 -18.80 -5.90
N ILE A 54 -7.96 -17.61 -6.23
CA ILE A 54 -8.06 -17.02 -7.58
C ILE A 54 -7.24 -17.82 -8.60
N LEU A 55 -6.03 -18.24 -8.21
CA LEU A 55 -5.16 -19.08 -9.05
C LEU A 55 -5.55 -20.56 -9.06
N ASN A 56 -6.64 -20.93 -8.38
CA ASN A 56 -7.14 -22.30 -8.24
C ASN A 56 -6.07 -23.33 -7.79
N ILE A 57 -5.16 -22.91 -6.92
CA ILE A 57 -4.09 -23.76 -6.39
C ILE A 57 -4.68 -24.67 -5.32
N HIS A 58 -4.60 -25.98 -5.52
CA HIS A 58 -5.11 -26.96 -4.58
C HIS A 58 -4.11 -27.19 -3.43
N TRP A 59 -4.61 -27.56 -2.24
CA TRP A 59 -3.80 -27.84 -1.05
C TRP A 59 -2.54 -28.72 -1.26
N PRO A 60 -2.54 -29.76 -2.13
CA PRO A 60 -1.32 -30.52 -2.44
C PRO A 60 -0.22 -29.72 -3.15
N ASP A 61 -0.54 -28.63 -3.84
CA ASP A 61 0.44 -27.79 -4.53
C ASP A 61 1.12 -26.84 -3.54
N THR A 62 2.27 -27.26 -3.03
CA THR A 62 3.09 -26.46 -2.12
C THR A 62 3.85 -25.39 -2.91
N ILE A 63 3.16 -24.31 -3.27
CA ILE A 63 3.77 -23.12 -3.87
C ILE A 63 4.34 -22.21 -2.76
N ASN A 64 5.59 -21.78 -2.94
CA ASN A 64 6.23 -20.77 -2.12
C ASN A 64 5.51 -19.42 -2.29
N ASN A 65 5.36 -18.66 -1.20
CA ASN A 65 4.75 -17.33 -1.21
C ASN A 65 5.51 -16.35 -2.13
N SER A 66 6.84 -16.45 -2.25
CA SER A 66 7.61 -15.60 -3.17
C SER A 66 7.22 -15.83 -4.64
N LEU A 67 7.09 -17.10 -5.04
CA LEU A 67 6.68 -17.49 -6.39
C LEU A 67 5.23 -17.10 -6.69
N LEU A 68 4.36 -17.13 -5.69
CA LEU A 68 2.98 -16.65 -5.78
C LEU A 68 2.92 -15.15 -6.13
N TRP A 69 3.74 -14.35 -5.44
CA TRP A 69 3.82 -12.89 -5.67
C TRP A 69 4.46 -12.55 -7.01
N GLU A 70 5.50 -13.30 -7.43
CA GLU A 70 6.13 -13.14 -8.75
C GLU A 70 5.13 -13.40 -9.89
N ARG A 71 4.33 -14.47 -9.78
CA ARG A 71 3.31 -14.79 -10.78
C ARG A 71 2.17 -13.77 -10.84
N THR A 72 1.85 -13.14 -9.72
CA THR A 72 0.75 -12.17 -9.62
C THR A 72 1.22 -10.73 -9.80
N ASN A 73 2.53 -10.49 -9.90
CA ASN A 73 3.16 -9.16 -9.85
C ASN A 73 2.68 -8.32 -8.63
N GLN A 74 2.36 -8.98 -7.51
CA GLN A 74 1.90 -8.31 -6.29
C GLN A 74 3.04 -8.08 -5.30
N LEU A 75 2.93 -6.99 -4.56
CA LEU A 75 3.81 -6.68 -3.44
C LEU A 75 3.25 -7.23 -2.12
N PRO A 76 4.11 -7.53 -1.13
CA PRO A 76 3.66 -7.84 0.22
C PRO A 76 2.78 -6.73 0.79
N ALA A 77 1.81 -7.11 1.63
CA ALA A 77 0.84 -6.21 2.25
C ALA A 77 1.51 -5.06 3.01
N GLU A 78 2.64 -5.34 3.67
CA GLU A 78 3.44 -4.33 4.36
C GLU A 78 3.94 -3.24 3.41
N GLU A 79 4.46 -3.63 2.25
CA GLU A 79 5.01 -2.72 1.26
C GLU A 79 3.92 -1.87 0.59
N GLU A 80 2.76 -2.47 0.32
CA GLU A 80 1.57 -1.76 -0.14
C GLU A 80 1.09 -0.71 0.88
N ILE A 81 0.97 -1.09 2.15
CA ILE A 81 0.58 -0.16 3.23
C ILE A 81 1.60 0.99 3.33
N ARG A 82 2.90 0.67 3.29
CA ARG A 82 3.98 1.65 3.35
C ARG A 82 3.89 2.64 2.20
N LYS A 83 3.75 2.15 0.96
CA LYS A 83 3.63 2.96 -0.25
C LYS A 83 2.42 3.89 -0.20
N ARG A 84 1.27 3.39 0.26
CA ARG A 84 0.05 4.19 0.41
C ARG A 84 0.18 5.26 1.48
N ARG A 85 0.78 4.93 2.63
CA ARG A 85 1.10 5.94 3.67
C ARG A 85 2.04 7.02 3.15
N TRP A 86 3.10 6.66 2.44
CA TRP A 86 4.00 7.65 1.84
C TRP A 86 3.30 8.52 0.79
N LYS A 87 2.39 7.94 0.00
CA LYS A 87 1.56 8.70 -0.96
C LYS A 87 0.64 9.69 -0.24
N TRP A 88 0.03 9.27 0.88
CA TRP A 88 -0.82 10.13 1.71
C TRP A 88 -0.02 11.27 2.36
N ILE A 89 1.13 10.96 2.99
CA ILE A 89 2.04 11.97 3.55
C ILE A 89 2.47 12.96 2.48
N ARG A 90 2.89 12.49 1.29
CA ARG A 90 3.24 13.36 0.17
C ARG A 90 2.08 14.25 -0.26
N HIS A 91 0.84 13.75 -0.29
CA HIS A 91 -0.33 14.55 -0.62
C HIS A 91 -0.59 15.64 0.42
N THR A 92 -0.53 15.28 1.71
CA THR A 92 -0.74 16.21 2.81
C THR A 92 0.35 17.28 2.89
N LEU A 93 1.61 16.93 2.62
CA LEU A 93 2.72 17.90 2.58
C LEU A 93 2.61 18.91 1.44
N ARG A 94 1.93 18.57 0.34
CA ARG A 94 1.63 19.49 -0.76
C ARG A 94 0.52 20.48 -0.43
N LYS A 95 -0.23 20.29 0.67
CA LYS A 95 -1.24 21.25 1.14
C LYS A 95 -0.57 22.45 1.81
N SER A 96 -1.30 23.57 1.88
CA SER A 96 -0.82 24.78 2.56
C SER A 96 -0.52 24.50 4.04
N SER A 97 0.40 25.27 4.62
CA SER A 97 0.81 25.17 6.03
C SER A 97 -0.36 25.36 7.00
N ASN A 98 -1.41 26.08 6.59
CA ASN A 98 -2.59 26.37 7.40
C ASN A 98 -3.65 25.26 7.32
N CYS A 99 -3.45 24.24 6.48
CA CYS A 99 -4.38 23.13 6.39
C CYS A 99 -4.29 22.27 7.65
N ILE A 100 -5.42 22.08 8.34
CA ILE A 100 -5.56 21.28 9.56
C ILE A 100 -4.89 19.91 9.41
N THR A 101 -5.02 19.27 8.24
CA THR A 101 -4.43 17.95 7.97
C THR A 101 -2.90 17.97 8.00
N ARG A 102 -2.26 19.06 7.58
CA ARG A 102 -0.80 19.22 7.62
C ARG A 102 -0.31 19.57 9.02
N GLN A 103 -1.08 20.37 9.76
CA GLN A 103 -0.79 20.67 11.17
C GLN A 103 -0.90 19.42 12.06
N ALA A 104 -1.93 18.59 11.81
CA ALA A 104 -2.15 17.32 12.50
C ALA A 104 -1.01 16.30 12.31
N LEU A 105 -0.27 16.36 11.18
CA LEU A 105 0.90 15.50 10.96
C LEU A 105 2.09 15.86 11.86
N THR A 106 2.27 17.15 12.14
CA THR A 106 3.33 17.69 13.00
C THR A 106 2.88 17.83 14.46
N TRP A 107 1.62 17.51 14.74
CA TRP A 107 1.05 17.63 16.08
C TRP A 107 1.64 16.55 16.99
N ASN A 108 2.57 16.96 17.83
CA ASN A 108 3.01 16.20 18.99
C ASN A 108 2.17 16.69 20.18
N PRO A 109 1.31 15.86 20.79
CA PRO A 109 0.66 16.21 22.05
C PRO A 109 1.70 16.08 23.17
N GLU A 110 2.73 16.93 23.15
CA GLU A 110 3.69 16.94 24.24
C GLU A 110 3.03 17.57 25.47
N ASP A 111 3.17 16.85 26.58
CA ASP A 111 2.48 17.04 27.84
C ASP A 111 2.68 18.46 28.38
N ASN A 112 1.59 19.23 28.46
CA ASN A 112 1.51 20.35 29.41
C ASN A 112 1.45 19.78 30.85
N GLN A 113 2.55 19.16 31.32
CA GLN A 113 2.85 19.20 32.74
C GLN A 113 3.38 20.59 33.04
N THR A 114 2.47 21.51 33.34
CA THR A 114 2.79 22.70 34.12
C THR A 114 3.00 22.30 35.58
N PRO A 115 4.21 22.44 36.10
CA PRO A 115 4.46 23.16 37.34
C PRO A 115 5.25 24.43 36.94
N ILE A 116 4.91 25.64 37.35
CA ILE A 116 4.68 26.20 38.69
C ILE A 116 3.83 27.46 38.53
#